data_AF-A0A815SQY9-F1
#
_entry.id   AF-A0A815SQY9-F1
#
_cell.length_a   1.000
_cell.length_b   1.000
_cell.length_c   1.000
_cell.angle_alpha   90.00
_cell.angle_beta   90.00
_cell.angle_gamma   90.00
#
_symmetry.space_group_name_H-M   'P 1'
#
loop_
_entity.id
_entity.type
_entity.pdbx_description
1 polymer ?
#
loop_
_entity_poly.entity_id
_entity_poly.type
_entity_poly.pdbx_seq_one_letter_code
_entity_poly.pdbx_strand_id
1 'polypeptide(L)'
;NVIHPDEVIFIHDKAPCMRAYQTQHLLQDNDVKFWGNDIWSGNSPDLNVTEHSGTIIKDEVEKKMLSEPGLSRYLEETLKTHILDVLKNMETDNDLFETLLCSYPSRLRAVKNANGRHSDY
;
A
#
# COMPACT_ATOMS: atom_id res chain seq x y z
N ASN A 1 -0.86 -21.81 -5.33
CA ASN A 1 0.39 -21.05 -5.57
C ASN A 1 0.85 -20.49 -4.24
N VAL A 2 1.85 -21.10 -3.61
CA VAL A 2 2.46 -20.54 -2.39
C VAL A 2 3.75 -19.88 -2.85
N ILE A 3 3.83 -18.56 -2.77
CA ILE A 3 5.05 -17.80 -3.04
C ILE A 3 6.06 -18.19 -1.96
N HIS A 4 7.28 -18.59 -2.35
CA HIS A 4 8.30 -18.89 -1.34
C HIS A 4 8.72 -17.57 -0.66
N PRO A 5 8.95 -17.52 0.67
CA PRO A 5 9.38 -16.29 1.34
C PRO A 5 10.62 -15.65 0.68
N ASP A 6 11.52 -16.46 0.14
CA ASP A 6 12.71 -16.00 -0.58
C ASP A 6 12.42 -15.32 -1.93
N GLU A 7 11.22 -15.45 -2.46
CA GLU A 7 10.77 -14.81 -3.70
C GLU A 7 10.05 -13.49 -3.42
N VAL A 8 9.80 -13.16 -2.15
CA VAL A 8 9.12 -11.93 -1.73
C VAL A 8 10.13 -10.80 -1.61
N ILE A 9 9.77 -9.64 -2.17
CA ILE A 9 10.50 -8.40 -1.98
C ILE A 9 9.59 -7.44 -1.24
N PHE A 10 10.04 -6.99 -0.07
CA PHE A 10 9.40 -5.94 0.68
C PHE A 10 9.63 -4.59 0.00
N ILE A 11 8.55 -3.91 -0.33
CA ILE A 11 8.56 -2.59 -0.96
C ILE A 11 7.98 -1.59 0.04
N HIS A 12 8.68 -0.47 0.22
CA HIS A 12 8.26 0.62 1.09
C HIS A 12 8.66 1.97 0.49
N ASP A 13 8.10 3.05 1.02
CA ASP A 13 8.39 4.40 0.55
C ASP A 13 9.75 4.93 1.05
N LYS A 14 10.07 6.18 0.73
CA LYS A 14 11.30 6.84 1.20
C LYS A 14 11.07 7.70 2.47
N ALA A 15 10.14 7.33 3.33
CA ALA A 15 9.96 8.01 4.62
C ALA A 15 11.27 8.00 5.44
N PRO A 16 11.58 9.07 6.20
CA PRO A 16 12.84 9.17 6.95
C PRO A 16 13.14 7.97 7.86
N CYS A 17 12.11 7.41 8.52
CA CYS A 17 12.24 6.23 9.37
C CYS A 17 12.64 4.98 8.57
N MET A 18 12.14 4.80 7.35
CA MET A 18 12.47 3.67 6.49
C MET A 18 13.86 3.80 5.86
N ARG A 19 14.32 5.04 5.62
CA ARG A 19 15.66 5.32 5.07
C ARG A 19 16.78 5.24 6.11
N ALA A 20 16.45 5.31 7.39
CA ALA A 20 17.41 5.32 8.48
C ALA A 20 18.30 4.07 8.44
N TYR A 21 19.59 4.26 8.70
CA TYR A 21 20.58 3.18 8.72
C TYR A 21 20.14 2.02 9.61
N GLN A 22 19.61 2.33 10.80
CA GLN A 22 19.14 1.35 11.77
C GLN A 22 18.00 0.47 11.22
N THR A 23 17.04 1.07 10.51
CA THR A 23 15.91 0.33 9.92
C THR A 23 16.38 -0.56 8.78
N GLN A 24 17.26 -0.06 7.92
CA GLN A 24 17.82 -0.82 6.80
C GLN A 24 18.63 -2.02 7.31
N HIS A 25 19.45 -1.82 8.35
CA HIS A 25 20.19 -2.90 9.00
C HIS A 25 19.27 -3.91 9.67
N LEU A 26 18.21 -3.47 10.35
CA LEU A 26 17.24 -4.38 10.94
C LEU A 26 16.60 -5.29 9.89
N LEU A 27 16.26 -4.77 8.71
CA LEU A 27 15.71 -5.57 7.62
C LEU A 27 16.73 -6.60 7.10
N GLN A 28 18.00 -6.18 6.94
CA GLN A 28 19.08 -7.05 6.49
C GLN A 28 19.39 -8.17 7.50
N ASP A 29 19.46 -7.84 8.80
CA ASP A 29 19.76 -8.78 9.89
C ASP A 29 18.65 -9.83 10.06
N ASN A 30 17.45 -9.57 9.52
CA ASN A 30 16.31 -10.50 9.50
C ASN A 30 16.10 -11.15 8.12
N ASP A 31 17.10 -11.10 7.23
CA ASP A 31 17.06 -11.69 5.88
C ASP A 31 15.87 -11.21 5.03
N VAL A 32 15.34 -10.02 5.31
CA VAL A 32 14.27 -9.42 4.51
C VAL A 32 14.88 -8.89 3.22
N LYS A 33 14.43 -9.39 2.08
CA LYS A 33 14.75 -8.79 0.77
C LYS A 33 13.86 -7.57 0.59
N PHE A 34 14.44 -6.40 0.32
CA PHE A 34 13.67 -5.18 0.13
C PHE A 34 14.31 -4.23 -0.88
N TRP A 35 13.52 -3.28 -1.36
CA TRP A 35 14.02 -2.20 -2.20
C TRP A 35 14.54 -1.05 -1.35
N GLY A 36 15.87 -0.95 -1.28
CA GLY A 36 16.55 0.05 -0.48
C GLY A 36 16.56 1.45 -1.08
N ASN A 37 17.36 2.30 -0.44
CA ASN A 37 17.54 3.71 -0.80
C ASN A 37 18.03 3.93 -2.24
N ASP A 38 18.65 2.92 -2.83
CA ASP A 38 19.22 2.89 -4.18
C ASP A 38 18.19 2.54 -5.27
N ILE A 39 17.12 1.83 -4.92
CA ILE A 39 16.13 1.32 -5.89
C ILE A 39 14.87 2.18 -5.94
N TRP A 40 14.25 2.47 -4.78
CA TRP A 40 12.96 3.19 -4.76
C TRP A 40 13.14 4.66 -5.15
N SER A 41 12.33 5.23 -6.04
CA SER A 41 12.36 6.66 -6.33
C SER A 41 11.71 7.48 -5.21
N GLY A 42 12.31 8.61 -4.85
CA GLY A 42 11.67 9.54 -3.90
C GLY A 42 10.45 10.22 -4.53
N ASN A 43 9.41 10.49 -3.74
CA ASN A 43 8.20 11.19 -4.18
C ASN A 43 7.44 10.48 -5.34
N SER A 44 7.35 9.15 -5.32
CA SER A 44 6.65 8.37 -6.34
C SER A 44 5.49 7.55 -5.75
N PRO A 45 4.43 8.20 -5.24
CA PRO A 45 3.25 7.50 -4.73
C PRO A 45 2.51 6.72 -5.85
N ASP A 46 2.60 7.17 -7.09
CA ASP A 46 2.05 6.51 -8.30
C ASP A 46 2.68 5.14 -8.58
N LEU A 47 3.88 4.91 -8.04
CA LEU A 47 4.55 3.61 -8.06
C LEU A 47 4.27 2.78 -6.80
N ASN A 48 3.65 3.32 -5.74
CA ASN A 48 3.31 2.56 -4.54
C ASN A 48 1.90 1.99 -4.64
N VAL A 49 1.80 0.69 -4.93
CA VAL A 49 0.51 -0.02 -5.01
C VAL A 49 -0.28 0.10 -3.69
N THR A 50 0.40 0.25 -2.56
CA THR A 50 -0.22 0.39 -1.24
C THR A 50 -1.06 1.67 -1.11
N GLU A 51 -0.68 2.75 -1.80
CA GLU A 51 -1.47 4.01 -1.83
C GLU A 51 -2.85 3.80 -2.47
N HIS A 52 -2.93 2.91 -3.45
CA HIS A 52 -4.21 2.54 -4.08
C HIS A 52 -5.07 1.73 -3.14
N SER A 53 -4.51 0.73 -2.45
CA SER A 53 -5.26 -0.01 -1.43
C SER A 53 -5.71 0.92 -0.30
N GLY A 54 -4.89 1.90 0.09
CA GLY A 54 -5.26 2.91 1.09
C GLY A 54 -6.44 3.77 0.65
N THR A 55 -6.48 4.16 -0.62
CA THR A 55 -7.61 4.91 -1.20
C THR A 55 -8.89 4.07 -1.20
N ILE A 56 -8.82 2.80 -1.60
CA ILE A 56 -9.96 1.87 -1.57
C ILE A 56 -10.49 1.69 -0.15
N ILE A 57 -9.59 1.44 0.81
CA ILE A 57 -9.96 1.29 2.22
C ILE A 57 -10.65 2.56 2.71
N LYS A 58 -10.08 3.74 2.42
CA LYS A 58 -10.67 5.02 2.81
C LYS A 58 -12.08 5.19 2.24
N ASP A 59 -12.27 4.95 0.95
CA ASP A 59 -13.57 5.13 0.30
C ASP A 59 -14.65 4.18 0.88
N GLU A 60 -14.29 2.93 1.14
CA GLU A 60 -15.21 1.95 1.75
C GLU A 60 -15.52 2.28 3.22
N VAL A 61 -14.53 2.71 3.99
CA VAL A 61 -14.73 3.19 5.36
C VAL A 61 -15.62 4.43 5.36
N GLU A 62 -15.39 5.38 4.46
CA GLU A 62 -16.20 6.60 4.35
C GLU A 62 -17.67 6.28 4.05
N LYS A 63 -17.95 5.35 3.12
CA LYS A 63 -19.31 4.88 2.84
C LYS A 63 -20.00 4.31 4.08
N LYS A 64 -19.28 3.51 4.88
CA LYS A 64 -19.79 2.95 6.14
C LYS A 64 -20.03 4.03 7.20
N MET A 65 -19.11 4.97 7.33
CA MET A 65 -19.29 6.11 8.25
C MET A 65 -20.50 6.95 7.84
N LEU A 66 -20.73 7.17 6.54
CA LEU A 66 -21.88 7.92 6.04
C LEU A 66 -23.23 7.19 6.22
N SER A 67 -23.22 5.86 6.36
CA SER A 67 -24.43 5.06 6.63
C SER A 67 -24.71 4.85 8.13
N GLU A 68 -23.71 5.05 9.00
CA GLU A 68 -23.85 4.89 10.46
C GLU A 68 -24.85 5.89 11.06
N PRO A 69 -25.97 5.47 11.67
CA PRO A 69 -26.95 6.42 12.20
C PRO A 69 -26.49 7.09 13.50
N GLY A 70 -26.91 8.34 13.71
CA GLY A 70 -26.78 9.04 14.99
C GLY A 70 -25.38 9.57 15.31
N LEU A 71 -25.20 9.97 16.56
CA LEU A 71 -23.98 10.65 17.04
C LEU A 71 -22.78 9.71 17.20
N SER A 72 -23.02 8.40 17.29
CA SER A 72 -21.97 7.37 17.37
C SER A 72 -21.07 7.35 16.13
N ARG A 73 -21.56 7.86 14.99
CA ARG A 73 -20.78 8.05 13.76
C ARG A 73 -19.46 8.78 13.98
N TYR A 74 -19.39 9.72 14.92
CA TYR A 74 -18.18 10.54 15.13
C TYR A 74 -17.23 9.97 16.19
N LEU A 75 -17.51 8.76 16.70
CA LEU A 75 -16.65 8.11 17.68
C LEU A 75 -15.49 7.38 17.01
N GLU A 76 -14.31 7.45 17.64
CA GLU A 76 -13.12 6.74 17.21
C GLU A 76 -13.34 5.21 17.16
N GLU A 77 -14.08 4.66 18.13
CA GLU A 77 -14.38 3.22 18.18
C GLU A 77 -15.25 2.75 17.01
N THR A 78 -16.16 3.60 16.54
CA THR A 78 -16.95 3.34 15.33
C THR A 78 -16.06 3.31 14.10
N LEU A 79 -15.13 4.27 13.97
CA LEU A 79 -14.15 4.30 12.90
C LEU A 79 -13.28 3.04 12.90
N LYS A 80 -12.74 2.64 14.06
CA LYS A 80 -11.94 1.41 14.19
C LYS A 80 -12.73 0.17 13.77
N THR A 81 -13.98 0.07 14.20
CA THR A 81 -14.86 -1.05 13.85
C THR A 81 -15.07 -1.15 12.34
N HIS A 82 -15.33 -0.02 11.67
CA HIS A 82 -15.51 0.02 10.22
C HIS A 82 -14.23 -0.27 9.45
N ILE A 83 -13.06 0.22 9.92
CA ILE A 83 -11.76 -0.13 9.34
C ILE A 83 -11.53 -1.64 9.41
N LEU A 84 -11.75 -2.26 10.57
CA LEU A 84 -11.57 -3.71 10.74
C LEU A 84 -12.51 -4.52 9.84
N ASP A 85 -13.77 -4.09 9.71
CA ASP A 85 -14.74 -4.75 8.84
C ASP A 85 -14.34 -4.66 7.35
N VAL A 86 -13.90 -3.48 6.89
CA VAL A 86 -13.39 -3.30 5.52
C VAL A 86 -12.18 -4.19 5.26
N LEU A 87 -11.19 -4.17 6.17
CA LEU A 87 -9.99 -5.00 6.04
C LEU A 87 -10.32 -6.50 6.00
N LYS A 88 -11.27 -6.95 6.82
CA LYS A 88 -11.73 -8.34 6.83
C LYS A 88 -12.43 -8.74 5.54
N ASN A 89 -13.22 -7.85 4.95
CA ASN A 89 -13.86 -8.10 3.66
C ASN A 89 -12.84 -8.16 2.52
N MET A 90 -11.79 -7.33 2.60
CA MET A 90 -10.70 -7.32 1.62
C MET A 90 -9.78 -8.53 1.73
N GLU A 91 -9.65 -9.17 2.90
CA GLU A 91 -8.75 -10.32 3.13
C GLU A 91 -8.91 -11.44 2.08
N THR A 92 -10.13 -11.64 1.59
CA THR A 92 -10.46 -12.67 0.60
C THR A 92 -10.57 -12.15 -0.84
N ASP A 93 -10.36 -10.85 -1.06
CA ASP A 93 -10.45 -10.21 -2.37
C ASP A 93 -9.14 -10.38 -3.17
N ASN A 94 -8.86 -11.63 -3.55
CA ASN A 94 -7.67 -11.98 -4.32
C ASN A 94 -7.63 -11.22 -5.65
N ASP A 95 -8.78 -11.03 -6.31
CA ASP A 95 -8.88 -10.36 -7.60
C ASP A 95 -8.42 -8.91 -7.51
N LEU A 96 -8.79 -8.20 -6.43
CA LEU A 96 -8.32 -6.84 -6.17
C LEU A 96 -6.79 -6.81 -6.04
N PHE A 97 -6.21 -7.64 -5.17
CA PHE A 97 -4.77 -7.64 -4.94
C PHE A 97 -3.98 -8.08 -6.17
N GLU A 98 -4.45 -9.10 -6.89
CA GLU A 98 -3.85 -9.54 -8.15
C GLU A 98 -3.89 -8.44 -9.20
N THR A 99 -5.03 -7.74 -9.34
CA THR A 99 -5.16 -6.62 -10.29
C THR A 99 -4.20 -5.48 -9.95
N LEU A 100 -4.13 -5.13 -8.66
CA LEU A 100 -3.23 -4.10 -8.17
C LEU A 100 -1.76 -4.44 -8.44
N LEU A 101 -1.32 -5.67 -8.14
CA LEU A 101 0.04 -6.13 -8.41
C LEU A 101 0.33 -6.25 -9.91
N CYS A 102 -0.59 -6.80 -10.69
CA CYS A 102 -0.45 -6.94 -12.15
C CYS A 102 -0.42 -5.59 -12.88
N SER A 103 -0.91 -4.50 -12.25
CA SER A 103 -0.80 -3.13 -12.79
C SER A 103 0.61 -2.54 -12.69
N TYR A 104 1.52 -3.14 -11.92
CA TYR A 104 2.86 -2.58 -11.69
C TYR A 104 3.66 -2.31 -12.97
N PRO A 105 3.74 -3.25 -13.94
CA PRO A 105 4.47 -3.01 -15.18
C PRO A 105 3.88 -1.90 -16.05
N SER A 106 2.56 -1.65 -15.99
CA SER A 106 1.93 -0.57 -16.75
C SER A 106 2.19 0.79 -16.12
N ARG A 107 2.28 0.89 -14.79
CA ARG A 107 2.72 2.09 -14.05
C ARG A 107 4.13 2.50 -14.43
N LEU A 108 5.07 1.55 -14.41
CA LEU A 108 6.45 1.78 -14.83
C LEU A 108 6.53 2.27 -16.29
N ARG A 109 5.71 1.70 -17.18
CA ARG A 109 5.61 2.16 -18.57
C ARG A 109 5.05 3.59 -18.66
N ALA A 110 4.05 3.95 -17.86
CA ALA A 110 3.49 5.30 -17.83
C ALA A 110 4.53 6.33 -17.38
N VAL A 111 5.26 6.06 -16.29
CA VAL A 111 6.36 6.91 -15.82
C VAL A 111 7.47 7.04 -16.88
N LYS A 112 7.83 5.93 -17.54
CA LYS A 112 8.80 5.95 -18.65
C LYS A 112 8.32 6.84 -19.80
N ASN A 113 7.06 6.70 -20.22
CA ASN A 113 6.48 7.51 -21.30
C ASN A 113 6.38 8.99 -20.91
N ALA A 114 6.18 9.28 -19.62
CA ALA A 114 6.19 10.62 -19.05
C ALA A 114 7.60 11.18 -18.80
N ASN A 115 8.67 10.48 -19.19
CA ASN A 115 10.06 10.83 -18.94
C ASN A 115 10.35 11.11 -17.45
N GLY A 116 9.80 10.28 -16.55
CA GLY A 116 9.99 10.39 -15.10
C GLY A 116 9.10 11.44 -14.42
N ARG A 117 8.14 12.04 -15.14
CA ARG A 117 7.10 12.91 -14.55
C ARG A 117 5.96 12.07 -13.98
N HIS A 118 5.08 12.73 -13.23
CA HIS A 118 3.87 12.13 -12.66
C HIS A 118 3.04 11.40 -13.72
N SER A 119 2.57 10.21 -13.37
CA SER A 119 1.63 9.43 -14.17
C SER A 119 0.20 9.52 -13.62
N ASP A 120 -0.80 9.18 -14.43
CA ASP A 120 -2.22 9.19 -14.02
C ASP A 120 -2.61 8.03 -13.10
N TYR A 121 -1.63 7.30 -12.56
CA TYR A 121 -1.84 6.28 -11.54
C TYR A 121 -1.84 6.95 -10.17
#